data_AF-X1FME9-F1
#
_entry.id   AF-X1FME9-F1
#
_cell.length_a   1.000
_cell.length_b   1.000
_cell.length_c   1.000
_cell.angle_alpha   90.00
_cell.angle_beta   90.00
_cell.angle_gamma   90.00
#
_symmetry.space_group_name_H-M   'P 1'
#
loop_
_entity.id
_entity.type
_entity.pdbx_description
1 polymer ?
#
loop_
_entity_poly.entity_id
_entity_poly.type
_entity_poly.pdbx_seq_one_letter_code
_entity_poly.pdbx_strand_id
1 'polypeptide(L)'
;MTATEGLNIAFSIQTLGPRFILNENALKDILVLLKKEGVSYIDICNDKGVILVSTEEERWQNVIKIHTPGKINFINTEDKKGNRILQVIKPFNFDVWRILPCRNSYLVVGVNLEG
;
A
#
# COMPACT_ATOMS: atom_id res chain seq x y z
N MET A 1 13.13 -8.89 -7.39
CA MET A 1 11.68 -8.61 -7.54
C MET A 1 11.43 -7.49 -8.56
N THR A 2 10.36 -7.55 -9.34
CA THR A 2 10.04 -6.66 -10.48
C THR A 2 8.77 -5.84 -10.25
N ALA A 3 8.55 -4.80 -11.05
CA ALA A 3 7.31 -4.01 -11.01
C ALA A 3 6.04 -4.83 -11.26
N THR A 4 6.13 -5.88 -12.08
CA THR A 4 5.03 -6.80 -12.35
C THR A 4 4.66 -7.62 -11.12
N GLU A 5 5.64 -8.09 -10.36
CA GLU A 5 5.41 -8.85 -9.11
C GLU A 5 4.77 -7.98 -8.04
N GLY A 6 5.30 -6.76 -7.81
CA GLY A 6 4.69 -5.81 -6.89
C GLY A 6 3.26 -5.42 -7.27
N LEU A 7 2.98 -5.33 -8.58
CA LEU A 7 1.64 -5.08 -9.09
C LEU A 7 0.69 -6.26 -8.86
N ASN A 8 1.14 -7.49 -9.11
CA ASN A 8 0.34 -8.70 -8.85
C ASN A 8 -0.04 -8.81 -7.37
N ILE A 9 0.90 -8.50 -6.47
CA ILE A 9 0.65 -8.44 -5.04
C ILE A 9 -0.43 -7.40 -4.70
N ALA A 10 -0.31 -6.17 -5.23
CA ALA A 10 -1.29 -5.12 -5.00
C ALA A 10 -2.70 -5.51 -5.53
N PHE A 11 -2.78 -6.21 -6.66
CA PHE A 11 -4.03 -6.78 -7.16
C PHE A 11 -4.58 -7.86 -6.23
N SER A 12 -3.75 -8.80 -5.78
CA SER A 12 -4.16 -9.86 -4.85
C SER A 12 -4.75 -9.28 -3.56
N ILE A 13 -4.10 -8.27 -2.97
CA ILE A 13 -4.61 -7.56 -1.79
C ILE A 13 -5.99 -6.96 -2.09
N GLN A 14 -6.15 -6.30 -3.24
CA GLN A 14 -7.43 -5.71 -3.63
C GLN A 14 -8.53 -6.76 -3.86
N THR A 15 -8.19 -7.96 -4.35
CA THR A 15 -9.16 -9.05 -4.56
C THR A 15 -9.67 -9.69 -3.27
N LEU A 16 -8.97 -9.54 -2.13
CA LEU A 16 -9.49 -9.93 -0.81
C LEU A 16 -10.75 -9.14 -0.42
N GLY A 17 -11.03 -8.08 -1.16
CA GLY A 17 -12.30 -7.39 -1.15
C GLY A 17 -12.44 -6.37 -0.02
N PRO A 18 -13.37 -5.41 -0.18
CA PRO A 18 -13.56 -4.31 0.74
C PRO A 18 -14.02 -4.73 2.15
N ARG A 19 -14.39 -6.00 2.39
CA ARG A 19 -14.77 -6.47 3.74
C ARG A 19 -13.57 -6.91 4.59
N PHE A 20 -12.43 -7.22 3.96
CA PHE A 20 -11.25 -7.73 4.67
C PHE A 20 -10.26 -6.63 5.06
N ILE A 21 -10.24 -5.51 4.33
CA ILE A 21 -9.30 -4.41 4.59
C ILE A 21 -9.96 -3.36 5.51
N LEU A 22 -10.22 -3.70 6.77
CA LEU A 22 -10.98 -2.81 7.65
C LEU A 22 -10.44 -2.70 9.09
N ASN A 23 -9.13 -2.86 9.30
CA ASN A 23 -8.34 -2.17 10.35
C ASN A 23 -6.85 -2.49 10.18
N GLU A 24 -6.00 -1.82 10.95
CA GLU A 24 -4.56 -2.06 11.01
C GLU A 24 -4.21 -3.54 11.26
N ASN A 25 -4.97 -4.25 12.09
CA ASN A 25 -4.72 -5.67 12.39
C ASN A 25 -4.91 -6.55 11.16
N ALA A 26 -5.98 -6.34 10.39
CA ALA A 26 -6.21 -7.10 9.16
C ALA A 26 -5.13 -6.83 8.10
N LEU A 27 -4.67 -5.57 7.98
CA LEU A 27 -3.54 -5.24 7.11
C LEU A 27 -2.24 -5.88 7.59
N LYS A 28 -1.99 -5.94 8.90
CA LYS A 28 -0.85 -6.64 9.48
C LYS A 28 -0.91 -8.15 9.21
N ASP A 29 -2.08 -8.77 9.30
CA ASP A 29 -2.28 -10.19 8.98
C ASP A 29 -1.98 -10.46 7.49
N ILE A 30 -2.47 -9.60 6.59
CA ILE A 30 -2.15 -9.66 5.15
C ILE A 30 -0.65 -9.48 4.92
N LEU A 31 -0.01 -8.52 5.59
CA LEU A 31 1.43 -8.31 5.50
C LEU A 31 2.20 -9.57 5.92
N VAL A 32 1.80 -10.26 7.00
CA VAL A 32 2.44 -11.51 7.42
C VAL A 32 2.39 -12.57 6.33
N LEU A 33 1.27 -12.70 5.62
CA LEU A 33 1.13 -13.63 4.50
C LEU A 33 2.04 -13.27 3.32
N LEU A 34 2.17 -11.97 3.03
CA LEU A 34 2.89 -11.46 1.87
C LEU A 34 4.38 -11.14 2.14
N LYS A 35 4.84 -11.23 3.39
CA LYS A 35 6.26 -11.05 3.75
C LYS A 35 7.18 -12.01 2.99
N LYS A 36 6.70 -13.23 2.72
CA LYS A 36 7.45 -14.22 1.92
C LYS A 36 7.63 -13.80 0.46
N GLU A 37 6.74 -12.96 -0.04
CA GLU A 37 6.80 -12.34 -1.36
C GLU A 37 7.57 -11.00 -1.31
N GLY A 38 8.34 -10.75 -0.24
CA GLY A 38 9.18 -9.56 -0.05
C GLY A 38 8.40 -8.25 0.17
N VAL A 39 7.11 -8.32 0.52
CA VAL A 39 6.36 -7.13 0.95
C VAL A 39 6.86 -6.67 2.31
N SER A 40 7.26 -5.40 2.38
CA SER A 40 7.76 -4.76 3.60
C SER A 40 6.67 -4.03 4.37
N TYR A 41 5.77 -3.34 3.66
CA TYR A 41 4.69 -2.59 4.30
C TYR A 41 3.49 -2.45 3.37
N ILE A 42 2.34 -2.18 3.97
CA ILE A 42 1.08 -1.87 3.29
C ILE A 42 0.48 -0.62 3.95
N ASP A 43 0.25 0.42 3.15
CA ASP A 43 -0.41 1.64 3.60
C ASP A 43 -1.71 1.87 2.80
N ILE A 44 -2.64 2.60 3.41
CA ILE A 44 -3.78 3.21 2.73
C ILE A 44 -3.62 4.71 2.87
N CYS A 45 -3.64 5.44 1.76
CA CYS A 45 -3.60 6.90 1.77
C CYS A 45 -4.75 7.53 0.97
N ASN A 46 -5.08 8.78 1.27
CA ASN A 46 -6.06 9.54 0.49
C ASN A 46 -5.45 10.10 -0.80
N ASP A 47 -6.24 10.82 -1.58
CA ASP A 47 -5.84 11.48 -2.83
C ASP A 47 -4.75 12.56 -2.67
N LYS A 48 -4.56 13.06 -1.45
CA LYS A 48 -3.46 13.97 -1.09
C LYS A 48 -2.19 13.23 -0.65
N GLY A 49 -2.22 11.90 -0.63
CA GLY A 49 -1.11 11.06 -0.18
C GLY A 49 -0.95 10.96 1.33
N VAL A 50 -1.89 11.51 2.11
CA VAL A 50 -1.88 11.39 3.59
C VAL A 50 -2.25 9.97 3.97
N ILE A 51 -1.39 9.31 4.73
CA ILE A 51 -1.61 7.94 5.20
C ILE A 51 -2.73 7.94 6.25
N LEU A 52 -3.71 7.07 6.01
CA LEU A 52 -4.90 6.87 6.83
C LEU A 52 -4.80 5.60 7.68
N VAL A 53 -4.07 4.60 7.19
CA VAL A 53 -3.75 3.34 7.88
C VAL A 53 -2.39 2.87 7.38
N SER A 54 -1.55 2.35 8.27
CA SER A 54 -0.24 1.78 7.94
C SER A 54 0.00 0.52 8.74
N THR A 55 0.67 -0.47 8.15
CA THR A 55 1.20 -1.62 8.89
C THR A 55 2.47 -1.30 9.69
N GLU A 56 3.10 -0.15 9.39
CA GLU A 56 4.34 0.34 10.02
C GLU A 56 4.09 1.68 10.69
N GLU A 57 4.22 1.75 12.01
CA GLU A 57 3.86 2.94 12.79
C GLU A 57 4.67 4.19 12.38
N GLU A 58 5.94 3.99 12.05
CA GLU A 58 6.86 5.07 11.71
C GLU A 58 6.48 5.78 10.41
N ARG A 59 5.65 5.14 9.58
CA ARG A 59 5.20 5.70 8.30
C ARG A 59 4.00 6.64 8.45
N TRP A 60 3.30 6.69 9.58
CA TRP A 60 2.12 7.54 9.77
C TRP A 60 2.36 9.02 9.50
N GLN A 61 3.59 9.50 9.69
CA GLN A 61 3.96 10.91 9.44
C GLN A 61 4.39 11.18 7.98
N ASN A 62 4.49 10.15 7.15
CA ASN A 62 4.91 10.29 5.76
C ASN A 62 3.76 10.76 4.87
N VAL A 63 4.12 11.52 3.83
CA VAL A 63 3.21 11.90 2.74
C VAL A 63 3.64 11.19 1.47
N ILE A 64 2.74 10.38 0.92
CA ILE A 64 2.97 9.61 -0.31
C ILE A 64 2.83 10.53 -1.52
N LYS A 65 3.84 10.57 -2.39
CA LYS A 65 3.77 11.37 -3.63
C LYS A 65 3.03 10.60 -4.71
N ILE A 66 1.84 11.04 -5.08
CA ILE A 66 1.04 10.46 -6.16
C ILE A 66 1.26 11.30 -7.42
N HIS A 67 2.10 10.82 -8.35
CA HIS A 67 2.49 11.59 -9.54
C HIS A 67 1.38 11.67 -10.58
N THR A 68 0.66 10.56 -10.80
CA THR A 68 -0.42 10.45 -11.76
C THR A 68 -1.67 9.90 -11.07
N PRO A 69 -2.56 10.79 -10.58
CA PRO A 69 -3.81 10.39 -9.95
C PRO A 69 -4.67 9.50 -10.87
N GLY A 70 -5.37 8.53 -10.28
CA GLY A 70 -6.23 7.58 -11.01
C GLY A 70 -5.47 6.50 -11.79
N LYS A 71 -4.13 6.54 -11.82
CA LYS A 71 -3.27 5.50 -12.41
C LYS A 71 -2.41 4.84 -11.35
N ILE A 72 -1.83 3.71 -11.73
CA ILE A 72 -0.83 3.02 -10.91
C ILE A 72 0.48 3.78 -11.02
N ASN A 73 1.09 4.10 -9.88
CA ASN A 73 2.38 4.76 -9.80
C ASN A 73 3.40 3.78 -9.22
N PHE A 74 4.63 3.86 -9.71
CA PHE A 74 5.77 3.09 -9.25
C PHE A 74 6.85 4.07 -8.81
N ILE A 75 7.32 3.95 -7.58
CA ILE A 75 8.32 4.85 -7.01
C ILE A 75 9.42 4.01 -6.38
N ASN A 76 10.66 4.23 -6.81
CA ASN A 76 11.81 3.68 -6.10
C ASN A 76 12.11 4.56 -4.88
N THR A 77 12.17 3.93 -3.72
CA THR A 77 12.54 4.54 -2.45
C THR A 77 13.49 3.60 -1.70
N GLU A 78 13.98 4.02 -0.55
CA GLU A 78 14.75 3.17 0.35
C GLU A 78 14.02 2.99 1.68
N ASP A 79 14.25 1.86 2.34
CA ASP A 79 13.85 1.67 3.74
C ASP A 79 14.91 2.28 4.69
N LYS A 80 14.67 2.17 6.01
CA LYS A 80 15.60 2.68 7.03
C LYS A 80 16.97 2.00 7.04
N LYS A 81 17.07 0.80 6.47
CA LYS A 81 18.31 0.04 6.36
C LYS A 81 19.04 0.36 5.04
N GLY A 82 18.51 1.25 4.20
CA GLY A 82 19.04 1.56 2.88
C GLY A 82 18.68 0.52 1.82
N ASN A 83 17.78 -0.42 2.11
CA ASN A 83 17.35 -1.40 1.11
C ASN A 83 16.44 -0.72 0.11
N ARG A 84 16.61 -1.06 -1.18
CA ARG A 84 15.74 -0.53 -2.22
C ARG A 84 14.34 -1.11 -2.08
N ILE A 85 13.36 -0.22 -2.02
CA ILE A 85 11.94 -0.54 -2.00
C ILE A 85 11.31 -0.02 -3.28
N LEU A 86 10.61 -0.89 -4.00
CA LEU A 86 9.64 -0.47 -5.00
C LEU A 86 8.31 -0.21 -4.32
N GLN A 87 7.91 1.05 -4.26
CA GLN A 87 6.61 1.47 -3.78
C GLN A 87 5.61 1.46 -4.95
N VAL A 88 4.62 0.58 -4.85
CA VAL A 88 3.50 0.47 -5.79
C VAL A 88 2.29 1.20 -5.21
N ILE A 89 1.82 2.24 -5.88
CA ILE A 89 0.68 3.03 -5.44
C ILE A 89 -0.45 2.80 -6.45
N LYS A 90 -1.50 2.12 -6.01
CA LYS A 90 -2.62 1.71 -6.87
C LYS A 90 -3.91 2.40 -6.43
N PRO A 91 -4.69 2.98 -7.37
CA PRO A 91 -6.02 3.50 -7.05
C PRO A 91 -6.86 2.40 -6.41
N PHE A 92 -7.49 2.75 -5.30
CA PHE A 92 -8.22 1.82 -4.46
C PHE A 92 -9.57 2.45 -4.13
N ASN A 93 -10.61 1.98 -4.81
CA ASN A 93 -11.96 2.50 -4.65
C ASN A 93 -12.74 1.64 -3.64
N PHE A 94 -13.35 2.30 -2.66
CA PHE A 94 -14.04 1.65 -1.55
C PHE A 94 -15.45 2.22 -1.45
N ASP A 95 -16.39 1.64 -2.19
CA ASP A 95 -17.78 2.12 -2.24
C ASP A 95 -18.62 1.76 -0.99
N VAL A 96 -18.02 1.18 0.05
CA VAL A 96 -18.75 0.60 1.21
C VAL A 96 -18.63 1.44 2.50
N TRP A 97 -17.79 2.47 2.54
CA TRP A 97 -17.63 3.29 3.76
C TRP A 97 -18.61 4.45 3.83
N ARG A 98 -19.57 4.38 4.76
CA ARG A 98 -20.40 5.51 5.21
C ARG A 98 -19.72 6.39 6.26
N ILE A 99 -18.48 6.08 6.66
CA ILE A 99 -17.84 6.64 7.88
C ILE A 99 -16.58 7.47 7.60
N LEU A 100 -15.89 7.26 6.46
CA LEU A 100 -14.75 8.09 6.05
C LEU A 100 -15.04 8.71 4.68
N PRO A 101 -14.90 10.04 4.49
CA PRO A 101 -15.16 10.70 3.22
C PRO A 101 -13.98 10.50 2.26
N CYS A 102 -13.50 9.26 2.11
CA CYS A 102 -12.30 8.94 1.36
C CYS A 102 -12.66 8.39 -0.03
N ARG A 103 -13.44 9.17 -0.78
CA ARG A 103 -13.48 9.00 -2.25
C ARG A 103 -12.05 9.21 -2.76
N ASN A 104 -11.59 8.37 -3.69
CA ASN A 104 -10.25 8.43 -4.28
C ASN A 104 -9.09 8.08 -3.32
N SER A 105 -9.15 6.90 -2.69
CA SER A 105 -8.03 6.38 -1.89
C SER A 105 -7.04 5.57 -2.74
N TYR A 106 -5.86 5.28 -2.18
CA TYR A 106 -4.83 4.47 -2.81
C TYR A 106 -4.31 3.41 -1.84
N LEU A 107 -4.08 2.21 -2.38
CA LEU A 107 -3.32 1.17 -1.72
C LEU A 107 -1.85 1.38 -2.07
N VAL A 108 -1.01 1.42 -1.05
CA VAL A 108 0.44 1.55 -1.19
C VAL A 108 1.09 0.28 -0.70
N VAL A 109 1.90 -0.35 -1.54
CA VAL A 109 2.63 -1.58 -1.19
C VAL A 109 4.12 -1.31 -1.36
N GLY A 110 4.87 -1.47 -0.28
CA GLY A 110 6.33 -1.41 -0.32
C GLY A 110 6.93 -2.78 -0.52
N VAL A 111 7.68 -2.96 -1.60
CA VAL A 111 8.25 -4.24 -2.02
C VAL A 111 9.77 -4.18 -1.93
N ASN A 112 10.40 -5.01 -1.09
CA ASN A 112 11.85 -5.04 -0.90
C ASN A 112 12.54 -5.72 -2.08
N LEU A 113 13.42 -5.00 -2.76
CA LEU A 113 14.12 -5.50 -3.94
C LEU A 113 15.37 -6.32 -3.62
N GLU A 114 15.83 -6.31 -2.37
CA GLU A 114 16.99 -7.06 -1.87
C GLU A 114 16.64 -8.48 -1.38
N GLY A 115 15.38 -8.92 -1.57
CA GLY A 115 14.91 -10.26 -1.22
C GLY A 115 15.68 -11.39 -1.89
#